data_AF-A0A9D8GAB6-F1
#
_entry.id   AF-A0A9D8GAB6-F1
#
_cell.length_a   1.000
_cell.length_b   1.000
_cell.length_c   1.000
_cell.angle_alpha   90.00
_cell.angle_beta   90.00
_cell.angle_gamma   90.00
#
_symmetry.space_group_name_H-M   'P 1'
#
loop_
_entity.id
_entity.type
_entity.pdbx_description
1 polymer ?
#
loop_
_entity_poly.entity_id
_entity_poly.type
_entity_poly.pdbx_seq_one_letter_code
_entity_poly.pdbx_strand_id
1 'polypeptide(L)' 'YGYMWEYPVARAWADARVQRIYGGTNEIMKEVIARSMGLGAKAQA' A
#
# COMPACT_ATOMS: atom_id res chain seq x y z
N TYR A 1 -16.82 4.43 19.77
CA TYR A 1 -17.54 5.64 19.34
C TYR A 1 -16.81 6.18 18.11
N GLY A 2 -17.23 5.79 16.89
CA GLY A 2 -16.42 5.99 15.68
C GLY A 2 -16.76 5.08 14.50
N TYR A 3 -17.80 4.24 14.64
CA TYR A 3 -18.31 3.37 13.57
C TYR A 3 -19.52 3.99 12.84
N MET A 4 -20.00 5.16 13.29
CA MET A 4 -21.07 5.90 12.64
C MET A 4 -20.49 6.95 11.69
N TRP A 5 -21.13 7.08 10.53
CA TRP A 5 -20.71 8.00 9.46
C TRP A 5 -20.80 9.48 9.83
N GLU A 6 -21.44 9.85 10.95
CA GLU A 6 -21.45 11.24 11.42
C GLU A 6 -20.11 11.66 12.06
N TYR A 7 -19.25 10.72 12.46
CA TYR A 7 -17.94 11.05 13.00
C TYR A 7 -16.90 11.18 11.88
N PRO A 8 -16.13 12.28 11.82
CA PRO A 8 -15.14 12.51 10.77
C PRO A 8 -14.04 11.42 10.75
N VAL A 9 -13.80 10.75 11.88
CA VAL A 9 -12.86 9.62 11.99
C VAL A 9 -13.26 8.42 11.12
N ALA A 10 -14.55 8.16 10.97
CA ALA A 10 -15.05 7.04 10.17
C ALA A 10 -14.76 7.27 8.68
N ARG A 11 -14.98 8.50 8.20
CA ARG A 11 -14.68 8.91 6.82
C ARG A 11 -13.18 8.91 6.54
N ALA A 12 -12.39 9.49 7.44
CA ALA A 12 -10.93 9.51 7.30
C ALA A 12 -10.33 8.08 7.25
N TRP A 13 -10.87 7.13 8.02
CA TRP A 13 -10.44 5.74 7.98
C TRP A 13 -10.83 5.03 6.67
N ALA A 14 -12.03 5.31 6.15
CA ALA A 14 -12.47 4.78 4.85
C ALA A 14 -11.61 5.31 3.70
N ASP A 15 -11.32 6.62 3.69
CA ASP A 15 -10.46 7.26 2.71
C ASP A 15 -9.00 6.76 2.84
N ALA A 16 -8.51 6.46 4.03
CA ALA A 16 -7.16 5.90 4.19
C ALA A 16 -7.00 4.49 3.59
N ARG A 17 -8.07 3.70 3.43
CA ARG A 17 -7.96 2.34 2.86
C ARG A 17 -7.55 2.33 1.40
N VAL A 18 -7.97 3.34 0.64
CA VAL A 18 -7.73 3.39 -0.81
C VAL A 18 -6.27 3.71 -1.15
N GLN A 19 -5.52 4.28 -0.20
CA GLN A 19 -4.09 4.60 -0.35
C GLN A 19 -3.22 3.39 -0.69
N ARG A 20 -3.66 2.16 -0.37
CA ARG A 20 -2.91 0.93 -0.68
C ARG A 20 -3.02 0.47 -2.14
N ILE A 21 -3.85 1.15 -2.94
CA ILE A 21 -4.17 0.76 -4.32
C ILE A 21 -3.79 1.87 -5.29
N TYR A 22 -3.93 3.15 -4.89
CA TYR A 22 -3.54 4.27 -5.74
C TYR A 22 -2.03 4.32 -5.98
N GLY A 23 -1.63 4.37 -7.26
CA GLY A 23 -0.23 4.45 -7.68
C GLY A 23 0.51 3.11 -7.74
N GLY A 24 -0.20 2.00 -7.49
CA GLY A 24 0.36 0.65 -7.42
C GLY A 24 -0.02 -0.01 -6.10
N THR A 25 -0.39 -1.29 -6.12
CA THR A 25 -0.67 -1.98 -4.87
C THR A 25 0.61 -2.07 -4.02
N ASN A 26 0.47 -2.17 -2.70
CA ASN A 26 1.62 -2.33 -1.81
C ASN A 26 2.58 -3.47 -2.24
N GLU A 27 2.05 -4.53 -2.83
CA GLU A 27 2.80 -5.66 -3.36
C GLU A 27 3.64 -5.25 -4.58
N ILE A 28 3.05 -4.53 -5.53
CA ILE A 28 3.77 -4.01 -6.72
C ILE A 28 4.84 -3.01 -6.30
N MET A 29 4.54 -2.13 -5.35
CA MET A 29 5.52 -1.18 -4.82
C MET A 29 6.71 -1.90 -4.15
N LYS A 30 6.44 -2.95 -3.36
CA LYS A 30 7.50 -3.80 -2.79
C LYS A 30 8.30 -4.53 -3.86
N GLU A 31 7.66 -5.02 -4.92
CA GLU A 31 8.33 -5.67 -6.05
C GLU A 31 9.25 -4.70 -6.79
N VAL A 32 8.78 -3.49 -7.10
CA VAL A 32 9.58 -2.43 -7.75
C VAL A 32 10.79 -2.07 -6.89
N ILE A 33 10.61 -1.89 -5.58
CA ILE A 33 11.72 -1.62 -4.65
C ILE A 33 12.70 -2.81 -4.62
N ALA A 34 12.22 -4.04 -4.55
CA ALA A 34 13.07 -5.25 -4.55
C ALA A 34 13.88 -5.39 -5.85
N ARG A 35 13.27 -5.09 -7.00
CA ARG A 35 13.96 -5.01 -8.31
C ARG A 35 15.01 -3.89 -8.31
N SER A 36 14.67 -2.71 -7.79
CA SER A 36 15.58 -1.56 -7.71
C SER A 36 16.77 -1.82 -6.76
N MET A 37 16.57 -2.61 -5.71
CA MET A 37 17.63 -2.99 -4.77
C MET A 37 18.48 -4.18 -5.27
N GLY A 38 18.18 -4.72 -6.47
CA GLY A 38 18.90 -5.87 -7.02
C GLY A 38 18.69 -7.17 -6.25
N LEU A 39 17.66 -7.22 -5.40
CA LEU A 39 17.29 -8.38 -4.59
C LEU A 39 16.42 -9.39 -5.39
N GLY A 40 16.03 -9.03 -6.61
CA GLY A 40 15.42 -9.94 -7.58
C GLY A 40 16.48 -10.72 -8.34
N ALA A 41 16.76 -11.94 -7.88
CA ALA A 41 17.51 -12.98 -8.61
C ALA A 41 18.89 -12.54 -9.16
N LYS A 42 19.85 -12.31 -8.27
CA LYS A 42 21.27 -12.53 -8.59
C LYS A 42 21.75 -13.85 -7.97
N ALA A 43 21.42 -14.93 -8.67
CA ALA A 43 22.09 -16.23 -8.65
C ALA A 43 21.53 -16.94 -9.90
N GLN A 44 22.26 -17.26 -10.96
CA GLN A 44 23.64 -17.67 -11.07
C GLN A 44 24.22 -17.15 -12.41
N ALA A 45 25.47 -16.69 -12.38
CA ALA A 45 26.39 -16.76 -13.51
C ALA A 45 27.46 -17.78 -13.12
#